data_AF-A0A7C7THS6-F1
#
_entry.id   AF-A0A7C7THS6-F1
#
_cell.length_a   1.000
_cell.length_b   1.000
_cell.length_c   1.000
_cell.angle_alpha   90.00
_cell.angle_beta   90.00
_cell.angle_gamma   90.00
#
_symmetry.space_group_name_H-M   'P 1'
#
loop_
_entity.id
_entity.type
_entity.pdbx_description
1 polymer ?
#
loop_
_entity_poly.entity_id
_entity_poly.type
_entity_poly.pdbx_seq_one_letter_code
_entity_poly.pdbx_strand_id
1 'polypeptide(L)'
;MTTSGAVSAPDSLHFYLFGGSVIFRIILVFVLVLGCYGTNPVLGQDVLSLEKLPNALQALQGNEIRYRKNYLGKSVQASGRFLRLSPIANQVPEAWALLIDSGKLQFRCLLTPNEAINFAEFESGMAVRVEARLAKPVGSGREALPLEDCQIAKARPPLPKGFRLTGRWKGCLIRLGLKPQSGKSCSLYLTLRGKSGAVSLKTVQSRDGRKIEVRNARIEDGRLLGWTSHYPYSGKSGEYTCKLPEPDLRFDCDWKSGNREGTLRFKWLR
;
A
#
# COMPACT_ATOMS: atom_id res chain seq x y z
N MET A 1 37.05 -53.47 56.69
CA MET A 1 37.84 -52.58 57.56
C MET A 1 37.28 -51.17 57.44
N THR A 2 37.09 -50.50 58.57
CA THR A 2 36.87 -49.04 58.70
C THR A 2 38.15 -48.28 58.29
N THR A 3 38.23 -46.97 58.05
CA THR A 3 37.67 -45.75 58.69
C THR A 3 37.70 -44.59 57.65
N SER A 4 36.60 -43.91 57.34
CA SER A 4 36.05 -42.68 57.98
C SER A 4 36.85 -41.37 57.78
N GLY A 5 36.17 -40.36 57.23
CA GLY A 5 36.55 -38.94 57.28
C GLY A 5 35.29 -38.08 57.08
N ALA A 6 34.88 -37.34 58.11
CA ALA A 6 33.64 -36.56 58.16
C ALA A 6 33.91 -35.04 58.26
N VAL A 7 32.82 -34.24 58.40
CA VAL A 7 32.75 -32.77 58.63
C VAL A 7 32.95 -31.95 57.32
N SER A 8 32.10 -30.98 56.93
CA SER A 8 30.85 -30.41 57.49
C SER A 8 29.94 -29.74 56.43
N ALA A 9 28.66 -29.53 56.77
CA ALA A 9 27.80 -28.44 56.27
C ALA A 9 27.66 -27.36 57.39
N PRO A 10 27.09 -26.15 57.19
CA PRO A 10 26.34 -25.64 56.03
C PRO A 10 26.84 -24.25 55.53
N ASP A 11 26.13 -23.62 54.58
CA ASP A 11 25.56 -22.29 54.86
C ASP A 11 24.46 -21.88 53.87
N SER A 12 23.57 -21.00 54.34
CA SER A 12 22.28 -20.70 53.74
C SER A 12 22.32 -19.73 52.55
N LEU A 13 21.41 -19.92 51.59
CA LEU A 13 20.65 -18.79 51.06
C LEU A 13 19.27 -19.20 50.53
N HIS A 14 18.24 -18.90 51.32
CA HIS A 14 16.85 -18.91 50.85
C HIS A 14 16.69 -17.81 49.78
N PHE A 15 16.15 -18.17 48.61
CA PHE A 15 15.40 -17.21 47.81
C PHE A 15 14.07 -17.80 47.34
N TYR A 16 13.01 -17.03 47.60
CA TYR A 16 11.63 -17.36 47.32
C TYR A 16 11.37 -17.44 45.80
N LEU A 17 10.65 -18.48 45.36
CA LEU A 17 10.04 -18.51 44.01
C LEU A 17 8.52 -18.70 44.04
N PHE A 18 7.86 -18.08 45.03
CA PHE A 18 6.47 -17.63 44.86
C PHE A 18 6.42 -16.42 43.90
N GLY A 19 6.70 -16.65 42.61
CA GLY A 19 6.79 -15.59 41.59
C GLY A 19 6.26 -15.94 40.20
N GLY A 20 6.05 -17.24 39.89
CA GLY A 20 5.76 -17.71 38.53
C GLY A 20 4.41 -17.27 37.93
N SER A 21 3.44 -16.83 38.73
CA SER A 21 2.08 -16.50 38.23
C SER A 21 1.92 -15.03 37.82
N VAL A 22 2.58 -14.09 38.53
CA VAL A 22 2.42 -12.65 38.28
C VAL A 22 3.21 -12.22 37.04
N ILE A 23 4.45 -12.69 36.88
CA ILE A 23 5.28 -12.38 35.70
C ILE A 23 4.60 -12.91 34.42
N PHE A 24 4.05 -14.12 34.45
CA PHE A 24 3.35 -14.70 33.31
C PHE A 24 2.08 -13.91 32.94
N ARG A 25 1.33 -13.41 33.95
CA ARG A 25 0.20 -12.50 33.73
C ARG A 25 0.62 -11.14 33.17
N ILE A 26 1.72 -10.55 33.65
CA ILE A 26 2.25 -9.29 33.11
C ILE A 26 2.66 -9.44 31.65
N ILE A 27 3.37 -10.52 31.29
CA ILE A 27 3.74 -10.80 29.89
C ILE A 27 2.49 -11.02 29.03
N LEU A 28 1.49 -11.77 29.50
CA LEU A 28 0.24 -11.98 28.76
C LEU A 28 -0.53 -10.67 28.54
N VAL A 29 -0.58 -9.80 29.56
CA VAL A 29 -1.18 -8.45 29.46
C VAL A 29 -0.38 -7.56 28.50
N PHE A 30 0.96 -7.62 28.51
CA PHE A 30 1.77 -6.85 27.56
C PHE A 30 1.55 -7.32 26.12
N VAL A 31 1.44 -8.62 25.87
CA VAL A 31 1.10 -9.17 24.55
C VAL A 31 -0.32 -8.78 24.11
N LEU A 32 -1.29 -8.75 25.03
CA LEU A 32 -2.66 -8.27 24.75
C LEU A 32 -2.69 -6.76 24.45
N VAL A 33 -1.97 -5.93 25.23
CA VAL A 33 -1.93 -4.48 25.04
C VAL A 33 -1.19 -4.10 23.75
N LEU A 34 -0.06 -4.73 23.43
CA LEU A 34 0.58 -4.53 22.12
C LEU A 34 -0.26 -5.09 20.95
N GLY A 35 -1.03 -6.16 21.17
CA GLY A 35 -2.01 -6.67 20.20
C GLY A 35 -3.10 -5.66 19.83
N CYS A 36 -3.42 -4.70 20.71
CA CYS A 36 -4.39 -3.63 20.46
C CYS A 36 -3.81 -2.39 19.75
N TYR A 37 -2.49 -2.30 19.57
CA TYR A 37 -1.85 -1.26 18.75
C TYR A 37 -1.55 -1.73 17.32
N GLY A 38 -2.05 -2.90 16.92
CA GLY A 38 -2.19 -3.24 15.51
C GLY A 38 -3.13 -2.24 14.84
N THR A 39 -2.64 -1.52 13.84
CA THR A 39 -3.43 -0.60 13.01
C THR A 39 -4.61 -1.35 12.39
N ASN A 40 -5.80 -1.21 12.99
CA ASN A 40 -7.02 -1.78 12.42
C ASN A 40 -7.19 -1.24 11.00
N PRO A 41 -7.20 -2.08 9.95
CA PRO A 41 -7.62 -1.63 8.64
C PRO A 41 -9.08 -1.18 8.79
N VAL A 42 -9.37 0.07 8.41
CA VAL A 42 -10.69 0.69 8.60
C VAL A 42 -11.71 0.00 7.69
N LEU A 43 -12.29 -1.09 8.18
CA LEU A 43 -13.32 -1.86 7.50
C LEU A 43 -14.60 -1.02 7.37
N GLY A 44 -15.02 -0.79 6.12
CA GLY A 44 -16.41 -0.49 5.80
C GLY A 44 -16.85 0.98 5.78
N GLN A 45 -15.95 1.96 5.63
CA GLN A 45 -16.38 3.33 5.34
C GLN A 45 -16.75 3.52 3.86
N ASP A 46 -17.87 4.20 3.60
CA ASP A 46 -18.34 4.58 2.26
C ASP A 46 -17.36 5.58 1.62
N VAL A 47 -16.44 5.06 0.80
CA VAL A 47 -15.39 5.85 0.14
C VAL A 47 -16.05 6.80 -0.86
N LEU A 48 -15.91 8.10 -0.62
CA LEU A 48 -16.52 9.11 -1.45
C LEU A 48 -15.87 9.11 -2.84
N SER A 49 -16.66 8.85 -3.88
CA SER A 49 -16.14 8.79 -5.25
C SER A 49 -15.52 10.12 -5.69
N LEU A 50 -14.43 10.05 -6.46
CA LEU A 50 -13.69 11.22 -6.97
C LEU A 50 -14.59 12.24 -7.69
N GLU A 51 -15.65 11.78 -8.35
CA GLU A 51 -16.66 12.60 -9.03
C GLU A 51 -17.51 13.46 -8.08
N LYS A 52 -17.64 13.08 -6.80
CA LYS A 52 -18.42 13.80 -5.79
C LYS A 52 -17.58 14.79 -4.97
N LEU A 53 -16.24 14.71 -5.04
CA LEU A 53 -15.34 15.61 -4.30
C LEU A 53 -15.47 17.10 -4.71
N PRO A 54 -15.68 17.48 -5.99
CA PRO A 54 -15.95 18.88 -6.34
C PRO A 54 -17.18 19.44 -5.64
N ASN A 55 -18.24 18.63 -5.49
CA ASN A 55 -19.46 19.02 -4.78
C ASN A 55 -19.23 19.19 -3.27
N ALA A 56 -18.26 18.45 -2.70
CA ALA A 56 -17.82 18.64 -1.32
C ALA A 56 -17.06 19.97 -1.16
N LEU A 57 -16.17 20.32 -2.10
CA LEU A 57 -15.45 21.60 -2.06
C LEU A 57 -16.41 22.80 -2.25
N GLN A 58 -17.34 22.71 -3.20
CA GLN A 58 -18.38 23.73 -3.40
C GLN A 58 -19.25 23.90 -2.15
N ALA A 59 -19.61 22.79 -1.47
CA ALA A 59 -20.33 22.86 -0.20
C ALA A 59 -19.48 23.50 0.91
N LEU A 60 -18.18 23.21 1.00
CA LEU A 60 -17.27 23.81 1.97
C LEU A 60 -17.17 25.33 1.80
N GLN A 61 -17.11 25.80 0.56
CA GLN A 61 -16.99 27.22 0.21
C GLN A 61 -18.28 27.99 0.44
N GLY A 62 -19.43 27.46 0.00
CA GLY A 62 -20.71 28.16 0.02
C GLY A 62 -21.65 27.86 1.21
N ASN A 63 -21.56 26.68 1.84
CA ASN A 63 -22.45 26.30 2.93
C ASN A 63 -21.81 25.22 3.84
N GLU A 64 -21.06 25.67 4.84
CA GLU A 64 -20.31 24.78 5.74
C GLU A 64 -21.22 23.82 6.53
N ILE A 65 -22.46 24.20 6.84
CA ILE A 65 -23.44 23.31 7.50
C ILE A 65 -23.78 22.12 6.58
N ARG A 66 -24.01 22.40 5.28
CA ARG A 66 -24.23 21.36 4.26
C ARG A 66 -22.98 20.50 4.07
N TYR A 67 -21.78 21.06 4.21
CA TYR A 67 -20.55 20.28 4.19
C TYR A 67 -20.47 19.31 5.38
N ARG A 68 -20.58 19.85 6.60
CA ARG A 68 -20.53 19.09 7.86
C ARG A 68 -21.57 17.97 7.92
N LYS A 69 -22.79 18.20 7.40
CA LYS A 69 -23.88 17.21 7.40
C LYS A 69 -23.66 16.05 6.41
N ASN A 70 -23.05 16.30 5.24
CA ASN A 70 -23.09 15.35 4.11
C ASN A 70 -21.75 14.68 3.79
N TYR A 71 -20.63 15.26 4.23
CA TYR A 71 -19.28 14.84 3.80
C TYR A 71 -18.28 14.63 4.94
N LEU A 72 -18.43 15.28 6.09
CA LEU A 72 -17.52 15.14 7.24
C LEU A 72 -17.40 13.66 7.67
N GLY A 73 -16.17 13.22 7.95
CA GLY A 73 -15.85 11.86 8.37
C GLY A 73 -15.85 10.80 7.25
N LYS A 74 -16.22 11.15 6.00
CA LYS A 74 -16.17 10.20 4.88
C LYS A 74 -14.75 9.96 4.43
N SER A 75 -14.44 8.69 4.15
CA SER A 75 -13.16 8.26 3.57
C SER A 75 -12.99 8.80 2.15
N VAL A 76 -11.77 9.20 1.82
CA VAL A 76 -11.32 9.67 0.51
C VAL A 76 -10.01 8.99 0.17
N GLN A 77 -9.92 8.47 -1.06
CA GLN A 77 -8.65 8.07 -1.68
C GLN A 77 -8.40 9.01 -2.86
N ALA A 78 -7.23 9.67 -2.88
CA ALA A 78 -6.84 10.58 -3.93
C ALA A 78 -5.35 10.44 -4.26
N SER A 79 -5.00 10.75 -5.50
CA SER A 79 -3.60 10.83 -5.96
C SER A 79 -3.36 12.20 -6.58
N GLY A 80 -2.16 12.74 -6.37
CA GLY A 80 -1.79 14.07 -6.81
C GLY A 80 -0.30 14.33 -6.71
N ARG A 81 0.08 15.60 -6.63
CA ARG A 81 1.44 16.08 -6.39
C ARG A 81 1.51 16.77 -5.04
N PHE A 82 2.52 16.45 -4.25
CA PHE A 82 2.89 17.23 -3.08
C PHE A 82 3.25 18.65 -3.55
N LEU A 83 2.67 19.66 -2.92
CA LEU A 83 2.98 21.07 -3.19
C LEU A 83 3.97 21.62 -2.16
N ARG A 84 3.62 21.52 -0.88
CA ARG A 84 4.42 21.97 0.26
C ARG A 84 3.95 21.31 1.56
N LEU A 85 4.86 21.28 2.52
CA LEU A 85 4.59 21.08 3.94
C LEU A 85 4.80 22.42 4.65
N SER A 86 3.86 22.86 5.48
CA SER A 86 3.93 24.16 6.16
C SER A 86 3.21 24.16 7.51
N PRO A 87 3.72 24.83 8.55
CA PRO A 87 3.02 24.96 9.82
C PRO A 87 1.74 25.79 9.66
N ILE A 88 0.74 25.52 10.49
CA ILE A 88 -0.50 26.29 10.54
C ILE A 88 -0.37 27.32 11.66
N ALA A 89 -0.19 28.59 11.28
CA ALA A 89 -0.06 29.68 12.23
C ALA A 89 -1.26 29.75 13.20
N ASN A 90 -0.97 30.10 14.46
CA ASN A 90 -1.94 30.38 15.51
C ASN A 90 -2.86 29.19 15.88
N GLN A 91 -2.38 27.95 15.75
CA GLN A 91 -3.06 26.76 16.31
C GLN A 91 -2.39 26.26 17.59
N VAL A 92 -3.23 25.87 18.55
CA VAL A 92 -2.84 25.16 19.78
C VAL A 92 -3.74 23.92 19.90
N PRO A 93 -3.19 22.68 19.96
CA PRO A 93 -1.78 22.35 19.76
C PRO A 93 -1.27 22.73 18.35
N GLU A 94 0.04 22.83 18.19
CA GLU A 94 0.66 23.10 16.90
C GLU A 94 0.25 22.03 15.87
N ALA A 95 -0.09 22.49 14.67
CA ALA A 95 -0.52 21.63 13.58
C ALA A 95 0.21 22.02 12.29
N TRP A 96 0.42 21.02 11.44
CA TRP A 96 1.07 21.16 10.14
C TRP A 96 0.08 20.83 9.03
N ALA A 97 0.26 21.48 7.89
CA ALA A 97 -0.52 21.27 6.69
C ALA A 97 0.38 20.73 5.56
N LEU A 98 0.06 19.53 5.09
CA LEU A 98 0.62 18.99 3.84
C LEU A 98 -0.39 19.20 2.71
N LEU A 99 0.01 19.97 1.70
CA LEU A 99 -0.83 20.30 0.54
C LEU A 99 -0.56 19.36 -0.63
N ILE A 100 -1.63 18.84 -1.23
CA ILE A 100 -1.61 17.94 -2.38
C ILE A 100 -2.51 18.52 -3.48
N ASP A 101 -1.99 18.64 -4.70
CA ASP A 101 -2.79 19.01 -5.88
C ASP A 101 -3.04 17.80 -6.80
N SER A 102 -4.31 17.51 -7.08
CA SER A 102 -4.72 16.48 -8.05
C SER A 102 -4.81 17.00 -9.49
N GLY A 103 -4.54 18.29 -9.74
CA GLY A 103 -4.78 18.99 -11.00
C GLY A 103 -6.25 19.37 -11.23
N LYS A 104 -7.12 19.13 -10.23
CA LYS A 104 -8.56 19.48 -10.24
C LYS A 104 -9.03 20.02 -8.89
N LEU A 105 -8.49 19.47 -7.81
CA LEU A 105 -8.79 19.81 -6.42
C LEU A 105 -7.49 19.81 -5.63
N GLN A 106 -7.37 20.77 -4.71
CA GLN A 106 -6.36 20.72 -3.67
C GLN A 106 -6.91 20.03 -2.43
N PHE A 107 -6.05 19.26 -1.77
CA PHE A 107 -6.30 18.61 -0.50
C PHE A 107 -5.30 19.11 0.54
N ARG A 108 -5.75 19.23 1.78
CA ARG A 108 -4.95 19.72 2.90
C ARG A 108 -5.02 18.72 4.05
N CYS A 109 -3.99 17.89 4.16
CA CYS A 109 -3.81 17.00 5.29
C CYS A 109 -3.37 17.78 6.52
N LEU A 110 -4.14 17.67 7.59
CA LEU A 110 -3.78 18.11 8.92
C LEU A 110 -2.92 17.03 9.56
N LEU A 111 -1.74 17.41 10.03
CA LEU A 111 -0.74 16.54 10.63
C LEU A 111 -0.27 17.13 11.97
N THR A 112 0.02 16.27 12.94
CA THR A 112 0.83 16.65 14.11
C THR A 112 2.29 16.88 13.70
N PRO A 113 3.11 17.59 14.51
CA PRO A 113 4.54 17.76 14.23
C PRO A 113 5.28 16.43 14.05
N ASN A 114 4.91 15.41 14.84
CA ASN A 114 5.50 14.05 14.77
C ASN A 114 5.12 13.29 13.48
N GLU A 115 3.98 13.60 12.86
CA GLU A 115 3.62 13.05 11.56
C GLU A 115 4.29 13.83 10.44
N ALA A 116 4.35 15.16 10.56
CA ALA A 116 4.92 16.08 9.57
C ALA A 116 6.40 15.78 9.26
N ILE A 117 7.21 15.40 10.26
CA ILE A 117 8.64 15.11 10.07
C ILE A 117 8.89 13.97 9.07
N ASN A 118 7.98 13.00 8.94
CA ASN A 118 8.08 11.90 7.97
C ASN A 118 7.96 12.36 6.50
N PHE A 119 7.54 13.61 6.28
CA PHE A 119 7.36 14.23 4.98
C PHE A 119 8.31 15.41 4.73
N ALA A 120 9.29 15.65 5.61
CA ALA A 120 10.25 16.75 5.48
C ALA A 120 11.12 16.63 4.21
N GLU A 121 11.40 15.41 3.74
CA GLU A 121 12.15 15.12 2.50
C GLU A 121 11.28 15.13 1.22
N PHE A 122 10.01 15.55 1.29
CA PHE A 122 9.16 15.59 0.10
C PHE A 122 9.45 16.88 -0.69
N GLU A 123 9.82 16.73 -1.95
CA GLU A 123 10.04 17.87 -2.86
C GLU A 123 8.74 18.25 -3.58
N SER A 124 8.58 19.55 -3.85
CA SER A 124 7.43 20.05 -4.60
C SER A 124 7.33 19.40 -5.98
N GLY A 125 6.16 18.88 -6.32
CA GLY A 125 5.90 18.13 -7.55
C GLY A 125 6.02 16.61 -7.42
N MET A 126 6.56 16.07 -6.30
CA MET A 126 6.58 14.62 -6.06
C MET A 126 5.17 14.04 -6.12
N ALA A 127 5.01 12.91 -6.83
CA ALA A 127 3.73 12.22 -6.89
C ALA A 127 3.41 11.57 -5.54
N VAL A 128 2.17 11.75 -5.05
CA VAL A 128 1.71 11.23 -3.76
C VAL A 128 0.32 10.62 -3.88
N ARG A 129 0.05 9.60 -3.06
CA ARG A 129 -1.27 9.04 -2.80
C ARG A 129 -1.63 9.36 -1.34
N VAL A 130 -2.88 9.73 -1.12
CA VAL A 130 -3.45 9.94 0.21
C VAL A 130 -4.70 9.09 0.39
N GLU A 131 -4.77 8.43 1.54
CA GLU A 131 -5.99 7.86 2.08
C GLU A 131 -6.28 8.56 3.41
N ALA A 132 -7.47 9.13 3.54
CA ALA A 132 -7.79 10.03 4.65
C ALA A 132 -9.32 10.15 4.85
N ARG A 133 -9.74 10.85 5.90
CA ARG A 133 -11.13 11.27 6.11
C ARG A 133 -11.30 12.76 5.86
N LEU A 134 -12.47 13.17 5.35
CA LEU A 134 -12.83 14.59 5.24
C LEU A 134 -13.03 15.20 6.63
N ALA A 135 -12.20 16.19 6.97
CA ALA A 135 -12.14 16.80 8.29
C ALA A 135 -13.00 18.07 8.41
N LYS A 136 -13.05 18.66 9.60
CA LYS A 136 -13.60 20.03 9.76
C LYS A 136 -12.63 21.03 9.11
N PRO A 137 -13.11 22.13 8.50
CA PRO A 137 -12.22 23.20 8.05
C PRO A 137 -11.48 23.83 9.22
N VAL A 138 -10.20 24.15 9.00
CA VAL A 138 -9.31 24.72 9.99
C VAL A 138 -8.67 25.99 9.44
N GLY A 139 -8.97 27.12 10.09
CA GLY A 139 -8.64 28.46 9.61
C GLY A 139 -9.44 28.88 8.37
N SER A 140 -8.94 29.88 7.63
CA SER A 140 -9.61 30.48 6.47
C SER A 140 -9.47 29.69 5.15
N GLY A 141 -8.61 28.66 5.10
CA GLY A 141 -8.25 27.94 3.89
C GLY A 141 -9.36 27.03 3.33
N ARG A 142 -10.39 27.61 2.72
CA ARG A 142 -11.52 26.92 2.05
C ARG A 142 -11.27 26.58 0.58
N GLU A 143 -10.08 26.83 0.07
CA GLU A 143 -9.65 26.51 -1.31
C GLU A 143 -9.24 25.04 -1.48
N ALA A 144 -8.87 24.37 -0.39
CA ALA A 144 -8.50 22.96 -0.35
C ALA A 144 -9.46 22.17 0.56
N LEU A 145 -9.73 20.91 0.20
CA LEU A 145 -10.50 20.01 1.06
C LEU A 145 -9.68 19.63 2.30
N PRO A 146 -10.17 19.88 3.53
CA PRO A 146 -9.48 19.50 4.75
C PRO A 146 -9.56 17.98 4.96
N LEU A 147 -8.43 17.38 5.33
CA LEU A 147 -8.29 15.95 5.56
C LEU A 147 -7.67 15.67 6.93
N GLU A 148 -8.15 14.60 7.59
CA GLU A 148 -7.65 14.05 8.86
C GLU A 148 -7.30 12.55 8.69
N ASP A 149 -6.52 11.99 9.61
CA ASP A 149 -5.98 10.62 9.55
C ASP A 149 -5.25 10.29 8.24
N CYS A 150 -4.45 11.22 7.74
CA CYS A 150 -3.84 11.12 6.43
C CYS A 150 -2.72 10.06 6.35
N GLN A 151 -3.03 8.91 5.74
CA GLN A 151 -2.04 7.94 5.30
C GLN A 151 -1.50 8.36 3.94
N ILE A 152 -0.30 8.93 3.92
CA ILE A 152 0.34 9.48 2.72
C ILE A 152 1.50 8.58 2.30
N ALA A 153 1.48 8.14 1.04
CA ALA A 153 2.56 7.38 0.42
C ALA A 153 3.14 8.16 -0.76
N LYS A 154 4.46 8.05 -0.99
CA LYS A 154 5.08 8.45 -2.27
C LYS A 154 4.42 7.60 -3.37
N ALA A 155 3.65 8.22 -4.25
CA ALA A 155 3.07 7.50 -5.37
C ALA A 155 4.20 7.10 -6.31
N ARG A 156 4.07 5.91 -6.92
CA ARG A 156 5.01 5.48 -7.95
C ARG A 156 4.99 6.51 -9.08
N PRO A 157 6.08 6.71 -9.85
CA PRO A 157 6.13 7.71 -10.91
C PRO A 157 4.88 7.64 -11.80
N PRO A 158 4.35 8.77 -12.33
CA PRO A 158 3.17 8.71 -13.19
C PRO A 158 3.41 7.78 -14.38
N LEU A 159 2.36 7.11 -14.86
CA LEU A 159 2.45 6.35 -16.10
C LEU A 159 2.84 7.31 -17.26
N PRO A 160 3.77 6.93 -18.15
CA PRO A 160 4.13 7.75 -19.30
C PRO A 160 2.89 8.19 -20.08
N LYS A 161 2.86 9.43 -20.58
CA LYS A 161 1.71 9.94 -21.35
C LYS A 161 1.42 9.00 -22.53
N GLY A 162 0.22 8.43 -22.56
CA GLY A 162 -0.22 7.46 -23.58
C GLY A 162 -0.09 5.99 -23.18
N PHE A 163 0.58 5.66 -22.07
CA PHE A 163 0.69 4.28 -21.60
C PHE A 163 -0.66 3.76 -21.08
N ARG A 164 -1.21 2.74 -21.74
CA ARG A 164 -2.48 2.09 -21.39
C ARG A 164 -2.26 0.60 -21.15
N LEU A 165 -2.45 0.13 -19.92
CA LEU A 165 -2.43 -1.31 -19.61
C LEU A 165 -3.65 -2.06 -20.13
N THR A 166 -4.75 -1.36 -20.45
CA THR A 166 -5.96 -1.96 -21.05
C THR A 166 -5.65 -2.61 -22.41
N GLY A 167 -5.79 -3.94 -22.50
CA GLY A 167 -5.54 -4.68 -23.73
C GLY A 167 -5.17 -6.14 -23.49
N ARG A 168 -4.75 -6.82 -24.56
CA ARG A 168 -4.13 -8.15 -24.50
C ARG A 168 -2.62 -8.00 -24.51
N TRP A 169 -1.90 -8.86 -23.79
CA TRP A 169 -0.45 -8.77 -23.64
C TRP A 169 0.18 -10.14 -23.86
N LYS A 170 1.37 -10.17 -24.47
CA LYS A 170 2.12 -11.41 -24.76
C LYS A 170 3.47 -11.38 -24.05
N GLY A 171 3.64 -12.29 -23.10
CA GLY A 171 4.87 -12.46 -22.32
C GLY A 171 5.80 -13.48 -22.96
N CYS A 172 7.05 -13.08 -23.24
CA CYS A 172 8.07 -13.96 -23.78
C CYS A 172 9.27 -14.08 -22.84
N LEU A 173 9.78 -15.30 -22.67
CA LEU A 173 10.89 -15.58 -21.77
C LEU A 173 12.17 -14.99 -22.36
N ILE A 174 12.84 -14.13 -21.58
CA ILE A 174 14.14 -13.56 -21.93
C ILE A 174 15.28 -14.16 -21.10
N ARG A 175 14.97 -14.69 -19.91
CA ARG A 175 15.94 -15.25 -18.95
C ARG A 175 15.32 -16.39 -18.15
N LEU A 176 16.11 -17.43 -17.86
CA LEU A 176 15.76 -18.55 -16.99
C LEU A 176 16.95 -18.83 -16.05
N GLY A 177 16.80 -18.55 -14.75
CA GLY A 177 17.92 -18.50 -13.81
C GLY A 177 19.00 -17.51 -14.27
N LEU A 178 20.28 -17.91 -14.23
CA LEU A 178 21.40 -17.10 -14.73
C LEU A 178 21.56 -17.12 -16.26
N LYS A 179 20.86 -17.99 -17.00
CA LYS A 179 21.05 -18.16 -18.45
C LYS A 179 20.05 -17.32 -19.26
N PRO A 180 20.50 -16.46 -20.19
CA PRO A 180 19.60 -15.84 -21.17
C PRO A 180 19.04 -16.91 -22.10
N GLN A 181 17.77 -16.78 -22.48
CA GLN A 181 17.17 -17.60 -23.55
C GLN A 181 16.99 -16.77 -24.81
N SER A 182 17.06 -17.42 -25.98
CA SER A 182 16.66 -16.78 -27.22
C SER A 182 15.16 -16.46 -27.15
N GLY A 183 14.81 -15.18 -27.36
CA GLY A 183 13.47 -14.62 -27.08
C GLY A 183 12.32 -15.11 -27.97
N LYS A 184 12.42 -16.31 -28.55
CA LYS A 184 11.44 -16.93 -29.44
C LYS A 184 10.34 -17.71 -28.69
N SER A 185 10.52 -18.04 -27.41
CA SER A 185 9.48 -18.72 -26.61
C SER A 185 8.58 -17.71 -25.87
N CYS A 186 7.32 -17.64 -26.30
CA CYS A 186 6.30 -16.81 -25.64
C CYS A 186 5.37 -17.70 -24.83
N SER A 187 5.31 -17.48 -23.52
CA SER A 187 4.85 -18.47 -22.54
C SER A 187 3.52 -18.10 -21.90
N LEU A 188 3.18 -16.81 -21.83
CA LEU A 188 1.95 -16.31 -21.22
C LEU A 188 1.25 -15.28 -22.09
N TYR A 189 -0.08 -15.25 -21.98
CA TYR A 189 -0.94 -14.18 -22.46
C TYR A 189 -1.75 -13.62 -21.27
N LEU A 190 -1.84 -12.30 -21.17
CA LEU A 190 -2.65 -11.59 -20.17
C LEU A 190 -3.74 -10.79 -20.87
N THR A 191 -4.92 -10.67 -20.26
CA THR A 191 -5.89 -9.61 -20.62
C THR A 191 -6.05 -8.68 -19.42
N LEU A 192 -5.73 -7.41 -19.62
CA LEU A 192 -5.92 -6.34 -18.65
C LEU A 192 -7.06 -5.44 -19.10
N ARG A 193 -7.93 -5.02 -18.18
CA ARG A 193 -9.08 -4.14 -18.48
C ARG A 193 -9.14 -2.96 -17.53
N GLY A 194 -9.21 -1.75 -18.09
CA GLY A 194 -9.55 -0.54 -17.36
C GLY A 194 -11.07 -0.32 -17.26
N LYS A 195 -11.56 0.09 -16.09
CA LYS A 195 -12.91 0.66 -15.90
C LYS A 195 -12.79 1.77 -14.84
N SER A 196 -13.30 2.97 -15.15
CA SER A 196 -13.36 4.12 -14.24
C SER A 196 -12.04 4.42 -13.49
N GLY A 197 -10.92 4.44 -14.22
CA GLY A 197 -9.58 4.71 -13.65
C GLY A 197 -8.87 3.50 -13.04
N ALA A 198 -9.58 2.45 -12.62
CA ALA A 198 -8.99 1.21 -12.12
C ALA A 198 -8.64 0.24 -13.25
N VAL A 199 -7.53 -0.48 -13.13
CA VAL A 199 -7.14 -1.58 -14.03
C VAL A 199 -7.36 -2.93 -13.32
N SER A 200 -7.72 -3.97 -14.06
CA SER A 200 -7.99 -5.31 -13.56
C SER A 200 -7.35 -6.37 -14.45
N LEU A 201 -6.73 -7.39 -13.85
CA LEU A 201 -6.21 -8.56 -14.56
C LEU A 201 -7.35 -9.56 -14.78
N LYS A 202 -7.94 -9.56 -16.00
CA LYS A 202 -9.15 -10.34 -16.30
C LYS A 202 -8.86 -11.82 -16.55
N THR A 203 -7.79 -12.12 -17.27
CA THR A 203 -7.44 -13.51 -17.65
C THR A 203 -5.94 -13.67 -17.77
N VAL A 204 -5.43 -14.82 -17.33
CA VAL A 204 -4.07 -15.30 -17.66
C VAL A 204 -4.22 -16.62 -18.39
N GLN A 205 -3.44 -16.80 -19.46
CA GLN A 205 -3.42 -18.02 -20.27
C GLN A 205 -1.98 -18.42 -20.59
N SER A 206 -1.72 -19.72 -20.72
CA SER A 206 -0.46 -20.24 -21.24
C SER A 206 -0.35 -20.06 -22.76
N ARG A 207 0.83 -20.32 -23.33
CA ARG A 207 1.11 -20.29 -24.77
C ARG A 207 0.07 -21.02 -25.63
N ASP A 208 -0.40 -22.16 -25.15
CA ASP A 208 -1.38 -23.06 -25.79
C ASP A 208 -2.84 -22.69 -25.50
N GLY A 209 -3.09 -21.55 -24.86
CA GLY A 209 -4.43 -21.00 -24.64
C GLY A 209 -5.16 -21.53 -23.40
N ARG A 210 -4.61 -22.50 -22.66
CA ARG A 210 -5.22 -22.97 -21.41
C ARG A 210 -5.32 -21.83 -20.41
N LYS A 211 -6.46 -21.72 -19.73
CA LYS A 211 -6.68 -20.73 -18.68
C LYS A 211 -5.85 -21.09 -17.45
N ILE A 212 -5.26 -20.07 -16.85
CA ILE A 212 -4.48 -20.15 -15.62
C ILE A 212 -5.27 -19.36 -14.56
N GLU A 213 -5.42 -19.93 -13.38
CA GLU A 213 -6.11 -19.26 -12.28
C GLU A 213 -5.23 -18.13 -11.73
N VAL A 214 -5.85 -17.00 -11.40
CA VAL A 214 -5.16 -15.81 -10.88
C VAL A 214 -5.56 -15.60 -9.43
N ARG A 215 -4.57 -15.52 -8.55
CA ARG A 215 -4.70 -15.14 -7.14
C ARG A 215 -3.85 -13.91 -6.87
N ASN A 216 -4.18 -13.15 -5.84
CA ASN A 216 -3.35 -12.05 -5.31
C ASN A 216 -2.84 -11.05 -6.36
N ALA A 217 -3.69 -10.67 -7.33
CA ALA A 217 -3.32 -9.69 -8.35
C ALA A 217 -3.16 -8.31 -7.71
N ARG A 218 -1.92 -7.81 -7.65
CA ARG A 218 -1.55 -6.51 -7.08
C ARG A 218 -1.61 -5.46 -8.18
N ILE A 219 -2.55 -4.52 -8.08
CA ILE A 219 -2.71 -3.41 -9.02
C ILE A 219 -2.83 -2.10 -8.22
N GLU A 220 -1.89 -1.18 -8.44
CA GLU A 220 -1.83 0.14 -7.81
C GLU A 220 -1.69 1.20 -8.90
N ASP A 221 -2.42 2.31 -8.80
CA ASP A 221 -2.34 3.44 -9.74
C ASP A 221 -2.43 3.04 -11.23
N GLY A 222 -3.26 2.04 -11.52
CA GLY A 222 -3.45 1.46 -12.86
C GLY A 222 -2.32 0.55 -13.35
N ARG A 223 -1.28 0.29 -12.53
CA ARG A 223 -0.10 -0.54 -12.84
C ARG A 223 -0.28 -1.96 -12.32
N LEU A 224 -0.06 -2.98 -13.16
CA LEU A 224 0.06 -4.37 -12.70
C LEU A 224 1.43 -4.56 -12.05
N LEU A 225 1.47 -4.83 -10.74
CA LEU A 225 2.69 -5.00 -9.97
C LEU A 225 3.07 -6.45 -9.74
N GLY A 226 2.12 -7.37 -9.92
CA GLY A 226 2.35 -8.79 -9.77
C GLY A 226 1.05 -9.57 -9.57
N TRP A 227 1.17 -10.88 -9.58
CA TRP A 227 0.08 -11.81 -9.28
C TRP A 227 0.66 -13.18 -8.92
N THR A 228 -0.17 -14.06 -8.38
CA THR A 228 0.15 -15.49 -8.25
C THR A 228 -0.69 -16.26 -9.27
N SER A 229 -0.07 -16.98 -10.19
CA SER A 229 -0.75 -17.96 -11.02
C SER A 229 -0.85 -19.29 -10.28
N HIS A 230 -2.03 -19.91 -10.32
CA HIS A 230 -2.19 -21.32 -9.96
C HIS A 230 -2.55 -22.10 -11.23
N TYR A 231 -1.91 -23.27 -11.43
CA TYR A 231 -2.02 -24.09 -12.64
C TYR A 231 -2.80 -25.37 -12.32
N PRO A 232 -4.13 -25.42 -12.54
CA PRO A 232 -5.00 -26.48 -12.03
C PRO A 232 -4.54 -27.87 -12.47
N TYR A 233 -4.10 -28.00 -13.73
CA TYR A 233 -3.64 -29.24 -14.34
C TYR A 233 -2.32 -29.81 -13.77
N SER A 234 -1.65 -29.10 -12.85
CA SER A 234 -0.35 -29.53 -12.32
C SER A 234 -0.17 -29.27 -10.82
N GLY A 235 -1.15 -28.66 -10.15
CA GLY A 235 -1.06 -28.20 -8.76
C GLY A 235 -0.01 -27.11 -8.48
N LYS A 236 0.82 -26.74 -9.47
CA LYS A 236 1.91 -25.78 -9.29
C LYS A 236 1.38 -24.35 -9.21
N SER A 237 2.11 -23.53 -8.47
CA SER A 237 1.90 -22.08 -8.42
C SER A 237 3.15 -21.36 -8.90
N GLY A 238 2.95 -20.21 -9.57
CA GLY A 238 4.02 -19.30 -9.97
C GLY A 238 3.73 -17.91 -9.45
N GLU A 239 4.65 -17.30 -8.72
CA GLU A 239 4.56 -15.89 -8.34
C GLU A 239 5.19 -15.03 -9.43
N TYR A 240 4.58 -13.87 -9.70
CA TYR A 240 5.04 -12.87 -10.66
C TYR A 240 5.16 -11.52 -9.97
N THR A 241 6.31 -10.86 -10.14
CA THR A 241 6.58 -9.50 -9.66
C THR A 241 7.01 -8.66 -10.86
N CYS A 242 6.24 -7.61 -11.15
CA CYS A 242 6.40 -6.80 -12.34
C CYS A 242 7.15 -5.51 -12.02
N LYS A 243 8.16 -5.22 -12.85
CA LYS A 243 8.87 -3.94 -12.85
C LYS A 243 7.94 -2.86 -13.37
N LEU A 244 8.26 -1.60 -13.04
CA LEU A 244 7.54 -0.46 -13.58
C LEU A 244 7.61 -0.53 -15.12
N PRO A 245 6.48 -0.41 -15.84
CA PRO A 245 6.49 -0.35 -17.29
C PRO A 245 7.43 0.73 -17.82
N GLU A 246 8.19 0.34 -18.84
CA GLU A 246 9.03 1.21 -19.66
C GLU A 246 8.13 2.07 -20.58
N PRO A 247 8.61 3.21 -21.09
CA PRO A 247 7.86 4.07 -22.01
C PRO A 247 7.33 3.33 -23.26
N ASP A 248 7.99 2.26 -23.69
CA ASP A 248 7.78 1.54 -24.95
C ASP A 248 6.55 0.61 -25.01
N LEU A 249 5.54 0.80 -24.13
CA LEU A 249 4.39 -0.11 -23.99
C LEU A 249 4.84 -1.57 -23.74
N ARG A 250 5.87 -1.71 -22.91
CA ARG A 250 6.46 -2.97 -22.45
C ARG A 250 6.55 -2.98 -20.93
N PHE A 251 6.44 -4.16 -20.34
CA PHE A 251 6.77 -4.36 -18.93
C PHE A 251 7.38 -5.74 -18.72
N ASP A 252 8.39 -5.81 -17.87
CA ASP A 252 9.06 -7.05 -17.52
C ASP A 252 8.54 -7.53 -16.16
N CYS A 253 8.17 -8.82 -16.07
CA CYS A 253 7.85 -9.47 -14.80
C CYS A 253 8.83 -10.60 -14.55
N ASP A 254 9.52 -10.51 -13.41
CA ASP A 254 10.28 -11.63 -12.86
C ASP A 254 9.27 -12.62 -12.25
N TRP A 255 9.55 -13.92 -12.38
CA TRP A 255 8.66 -14.98 -11.92
C TRP A 255 9.43 -16.09 -11.22
N LYS A 256 8.76 -16.78 -10.28
CA LYS A 256 9.30 -17.91 -9.53
C LYS A 256 8.25 -19.01 -9.36
N SER A 257 8.63 -20.27 -9.55
CA SER A 257 7.80 -21.46 -9.31
C SER A 257 8.69 -22.61 -8.81
N GLY A 258 8.60 -22.90 -7.50
CA GLY A 258 9.56 -23.79 -6.83
C GLY A 258 11.00 -23.30 -7.02
N ASN A 259 11.87 -24.20 -7.48
CA ASN A 259 13.29 -23.91 -7.75
C ASN A 259 13.54 -23.30 -9.15
N ARG A 260 12.50 -22.89 -9.88
CA ARG A 260 12.63 -22.23 -11.19
C ARG A 260 12.30 -20.76 -11.07
N GLU A 261 13.10 -19.92 -11.72
CA GLU A 261 12.90 -18.49 -11.80
C GLU A 261 13.30 -17.96 -13.18
N GLY A 262 12.83 -16.77 -13.54
CA GLY A 262 13.22 -16.10 -14.78
C GLY A 262 12.48 -14.78 -14.99
N THR A 263 12.63 -14.21 -16.17
CA THR A 263 12.00 -12.94 -16.55
C THR A 263 11.17 -13.11 -17.81
N LEU A 264 9.94 -12.59 -17.78
CA LEU A 264 9.03 -12.48 -18.92
C LEU A 264 8.91 -11.04 -19.35
N ARG A 265 9.20 -10.76 -20.62
CA ARG A 265 8.95 -9.47 -21.25
C ARG A 265 7.57 -9.47 -21.89
N PHE A 266 6.67 -8.64 -21.38
CA PHE A 266 5.34 -8.43 -21.95
C PHE A 266 5.36 -7.30 -22.98
N LYS A 267 4.78 -7.58 -24.15
CA LYS A 267 4.45 -6.56 -25.15
C LYS A 267 2.93 -6.50 -25.36
N TRP A 268 2.43 -5.30 -25.61
CA TRP A 268 1.03 -5.10 -25.95
C TRP A 268 0.69 -5.77 -27.29
N LEU A 269 -0.47 -6.41 -27.35
CA LEU A 269 -1.15 -6.83 -28.58
C LEU A 269 -2.29 -5.84 -28.77
N ARG A 270 -2.26 -5.11 -29.90
CA ARG A 270 -3.33 -4.19 -30.32
C ARG A 270 -4.68 -4.91 -30.35
#